data_AF-A0A821B3R3-F1
#
_entry.id   AF-A0A821B3R3-F1
#
_cell.length_a   1.000
_cell.length_b   1.000
_cell.length_c   1.000
_cell.angle_alpha   90.00
_cell.angle_beta   90.00
_cell.angle_gamma   90.00
#
_symmetry.space_group_name_H-M   'P 1'
#
loop_
_entity.id
_entity.type
_entity.pdbx_description
1 polymer ?
#
loop_
_entity_poly.entity_id
_entity_poly.type
_entity_poly.pdbx_seq_one_letter_code
_entity_poly.pdbx_strand_id
1 'polypeptide(L)'
;GLASSMYSVVCRKVHECRFTLAQLQRSIQRARNRLDNERTELTPDLLDKLLLEREENDHAVPFIPKQPNETLKAGDIYLKSIDKNHRRYYDKFIANDNSER
;
A
#
# COMPACT_ATOMS: atom_id res chain seq x y z
N GLY A 1 -8.56 11.84 25.07
CA GLY A 1 -9.09 10.49 24.82
C GLY A 1 -9.92 10.44 23.55
N LEU A 2 -10.86 11.38 23.35
CA LEU A 2 -11.68 11.40 22.13
C LEU A 2 -11.78 12.81 21.58
N ALA A 3 -11.61 12.92 20.25
CA ALA A 3 -11.82 14.10 19.45
C ALA A 3 -12.78 13.71 18.31
N SER A 4 -13.85 14.46 18.15
CA SER A 4 -14.85 14.22 17.11
C SER A 4 -15.23 15.55 16.46
N SER A 5 -15.52 15.51 15.17
CA SER A 5 -15.94 16.68 14.41
C SER A 5 -16.96 16.27 13.36
N MET A 6 -18.11 16.92 13.40
CA MET A 6 -19.09 16.89 12.33
C MET A 6 -18.82 18.08 11.41
N TYR A 7 -18.62 17.82 10.13
CA TYR A 7 -18.40 18.84 9.11
C TYR A 7 -19.18 18.48 7.85
N SER A 8 -19.31 19.44 6.93
CA SER A 8 -19.95 19.24 5.64
C SER A 8 -19.04 19.71 4.51
N VAL A 9 -19.21 19.09 3.35
CA VAL A 9 -18.52 19.45 2.11
C VAL A 9 -19.58 19.77 1.08
N VAL A 10 -19.44 20.90 0.39
CA VAL A 10 -20.39 21.35 -0.63
C VAL A 10 -19.76 21.15 -2.01
N CYS A 11 -20.38 20.29 -2.83
CA CYS A 11 -20.02 20.11 -4.22
C CYS A 11 -20.67 21.18 -5.09
N ARG A 12 -19.88 21.96 -5.83
CA ARG A 12 -20.38 22.99 -6.77
C ARG A 12 -19.95 22.69 -8.19
N LYS A 13 -20.79 23.08 -9.15
CA LYS A 13 -20.44 23.07 -10.58
C LYS A 13 -19.50 24.25 -10.85
N VAL A 14 -18.34 23.99 -11.43
CA VAL A 14 -17.35 25.00 -11.80
C VAL A 14 -17.05 24.85 -13.30
N HIS A 15 -16.94 25.96 -14.03
CA HIS A 15 -16.70 25.94 -15.48
C HIS A 15 -15.24 25.61 -15.84
N GLU A 16 -14.30 26.02 -14.98
CA GLU A 16 -12.89 25.67 -15.11
C GLU A 16 -12.39 25.10 -13.77
N CYS A 17 -12.03 23.82 -13.77
CA CYS A 17 -11.38 23.20 -12.62
C CYS A 17 -10.35 22.17 -13.10
N ARG A 18 -9.17 22.18 -12.48
CA ARG A 18 -8.16 21.13 -12.69
C ARG A 18 -8.62 19.76 -12.21
N PHE A 19 -9.63 19.72 -11.34
CA PHE A 19 -10.17 18.50 -10.74
C PHE A 19 -11.70 18.45 -10.86
N THR A 20 -12.23 17.46 -11.56
CA THR A 20 -13.67 17.31 -11.78
C THR A 20 -14.25 16.15 -10.97
N LEU A 21 -15.54 16.22 -10.64
CA LEU A 21 -16.24 15.12 -9.98
C LEU A 21 -16.17 13.82 -10.81
N ALA A 22 -16.17 13.93 -12.14
CA ALA A 22 -15.98 12.80 -13.04
C ALA A 22 -14.56 12.20 -12.95
N GLN A 23 -13.50 13.01 -12.76
CA GLN A 23 -12.17 12.50 -12.49
C GLN A 23 -12.11 11.78 -11.13
N LEU A 24 -12.76 12.32 -10.10
CA LEU A 24 -12.88 11.66 -8.80
C LEU A 24 -13.58 10.30 -8.92
N GLN A 25 -14.73 10.25 -9.61
CA GLN A 25 -15.48 9.01 -9.84
C GLN A 25 -14.63 7.97 -10.56
N ARG A 26 -13.87 8.36 -11.60
CA ARG A 26 -12.93 7.46 -12.29
C ARG A 26 -11.81 6.96 -11.37
N SER A 27 -11.29 7.80 -10.49
CA SER A 27 -10.29 7.39 -9.50
C SER A 27 -10.86 6.40 -8.47
N ILE A 28 -12.09 6.61 -8.01
CA ILE A 28 -12.78 5.67 -7.11
C ILE A 28 -13.05 4.34 -7.82
N GLN A 29 -13.48 4.37 -9.08
CA GLN A 29 -13.69 3.14 -9.85
C GLN A 29 -12.38 2.36 -10.04
N ARG A 30 -11.27 3.06 -10.31
CA ARG A 30 -9.94 2.43 -10.33
C ARG A 30 -9.62 1.77 -9.00
N ALA A 31 -9.85 2.46 -7.87
CA ALA A 31 -9.62 1.87 -6.55
C ALA A 31 -10.46 0.61 -6.32
N ARG A 32 -11.73 0.60 -6.73
CA ARG A 32 -12.58 -0.60 -6.68
C ARG A 32 -12.00 -1.76 -7.48
N ASN A 33 -11.58 -1.50 -8.72
CA ASN A 33 -10.97 -2.53 -9.55
C ASN A 33 -9.69 -3.11 -8.91
N ARG A 34 -8.89 -2.30 -8.20
CA ARG A 34 -7.72 -2.80 -7.47
C ARG A 34 -8.11 -3.73 -6.32
N LEU A 35 -9.18 -3.41 -5.60
CA LEU A 35 -9.68 -4.29 -4.53
C LEU A 35 -10.16 -5.64 -5.08
N ASP A 36 -10.81 -5.64 -6.24
CA ASP A 36 -11.40 -6.85 -6.81
C ASP A 36 -10.37 -7.72 -7.55
N ASN A 37 -9.37 -7.12 -8.21
CA ASN A 37 -8.50 -7.84 -9.15
C ASN A 37 -7.02 -7.92 -8.72
N GLU A 38 -6.54 -7.03 -7.85
CA GLU A 38 -5.09 -6.97 -7.54
C GLU A 38 -4.74 -7.57 -6.19
N ARG A 39 -5.73 -7.80 -5.31
CA ARG A 39 -5.53 -8.42 -4.00
C ARG A 39 -5.43 -9.94 -4.13
N THR A 40 -4.53 -10.52 -3.35
CA THR A 40 -4.43 -11.97 -3.17
C THR A 40 -5.02 -12.32 -1.82
N GLU A 41 -5.99 -13.23 -1.81
CA GLU A 41 -6.53 -13.78 -0.58
C GLU A 41 -5.49 -14.68 0.10
N LEU A 42 -5.38 -14.57 1.42
CA LEU A 42 -4.52 -15.43 2.24
C LEU A 42 -5.39 -16.36 3.05
N THR A 43 -4.93 -17.60 3.25
CA THR A 43 -5.58 -18.50 4.20
C THR A 43 -5.37 -17.97 5.62
N PRO A 44 -6.30 -18.28 6.55
CA PRO A 44 -6.16 -17.89 7.96
C PRO A 44 -4.81 -18.30 8.57
N ASP A 45 -4.38 -19.56 8.34
CA ASP A 45 -3.10 -20.06 8.86
C ASP A 45 -1.88 -19.28 8.36
N LEU A 46 -1.92 -18.81 7.09
CA LEU A 46 -0.84 -18.01 6.53
C LEU A 46 -0.86 -16.60 7.09
N LEU A 47 -2.04 -16.02 7.29
CA LEU A 47 -2.20 -14.73 7.94
C LEU A 47 -1.68 -14.76 9.37
N ASP A 48 -2.00 -15.79 10.16
CA ASP A 48 -1.54 -15.92 11.55
C ASP A 48 -0.02 -16.02 11.64
N LYS A 49 0.62 -16.77 10.74
CA LYS A 49 2.09 -16.85 10.67
C LYS A 49 2.73 -15.49 10.37
N LEU A 50 2.14 -14.72 9.45
CA LEU A 50 2.63 -13.38 9.11
C LEU A 50 2.45 -12.39 10.27
N LEU A 51 1.35 -12.49 11.02
CA LEU A 51 1.11 -11.67 12.19
C LEU A 51 2.12 -11.99 13.31
N LEU A 52 2.37 -13.27 13.57
CA LEU A 52 3.37 -13.69 14.55
C LEU A 52 4.79 -13.21 14.16
N GLU A 53 5.18 -13.38 12.90
CA GLU A 53 6.46 -12.86 12.40
C GLU A 53 6.57 -11.34 12.58
N ARG A 54 5.45 -10.61 12.40
CA ARG A 54 5.42 -9.17 12.60
C ARG A 54 5.61 -8.77 14.07
N GLU A 55 5.00 -9.50 15.00
CA GLU A 55 5.16 -9.28 16.44
C GLU A 55 6.59 -9.55 16.89
N GLU A 56 7.17 -10.68 16.46
CA GLU A 56 8.55 -11.06 16.81
C GLU A 56 9.59 -10.03 16.30
N ASN A 57 9.30 -9.36 15.18
CA ASN A 57 10.22 -8.44 14.54
C ASN A 57 9.93 -6.94 14.80
N ASP A 58 8.92 -6.57 15.61
CA ASP A 58 8.48 -5.17 15.77
C ASP A 58 9.60 -4.22 16.25
N HIS A 59 10.57 -4.74 17.00
CA HIS A 59 11.74 -4.01 17.51
C HIS A 59 13.08 -4.66 17.14
N ALA A 60 13.08 -5.62 16.21
CA ALA A 60 14.30 -6.33 15.83
C ALA A 60 15.25 -5.41 15.05
N VAL A 61 16.50 -5.31 15.52
CA VAL A 61 17.60 -4.65 14.81
C VAL A 61 18.91 -5.44 14.97
N PRO A 62 19.71 -5.64 13.90
CA PRO A 62 19.41 -5.33 12.50
C PRO A 62 18.38 -6.30 11.90
N PHE A 63 17.60 -5.85 10.92
CA PHE A 63 16.52 -6.64 10.32
C PHE A 63 16.45 -6.45 8.80
N ILE A 64 16.26 -7.56 8.07
CA ILE A 64 16.00 -7.57 6.62
C ILE A 64 14.71 -8.36 6.42
N PRO A 65 13.60 -7.72 5.99
CA PRO A 65 12.35 -8.42 5.73
C PRO A 65 12.53 -9.49 4.66
N LYS A 66 11.97 -10.69 4.88
CA LYS A 66 11.85 -11.72 3.85
C LYS A 66 10.76 -11.28 2.88
N GLN A 67 11.12 -10.77 1.71
CA GLN A 67 10.12 -10.31 0.75
C GLN A 67 9.49 -11.47 -0.01
N PRO A 68 8.16 -11.57 -0.07
CA PRO A 68 7.51 -12.17 -1.21
C PRO A 68 7.43 -11.10 -2.30
N ASN A 69 8.35 -11.14 -3.26
CA ASN A 69 8.31 -10.26 -4.44
C ASN A 69 6.98 -10.37 -5.22
N GLU A 70 6.20 -11.41 -4.96
CA GLU A 70 4.95 -11.77 -5.66
C GLU A 70 3.76 -10.85 -5.32
N THR A 71 3.78 -10.12 -4.20
CA THR A 71 2.66 -9.26 -3.79
C THR A 71 2.83 -7.78 -4.13
N LEU A 72 4.05 -7.34 -4.40
CA LEU A 72 4.34 -5.93 -4.72
C LEU A 72 3.92 -5.60 -6.16
N LYS A 73 3.35 -4.42 -6.35
CA LYS A 73 3.00 -3.87 -7.66
C LYS A 73 4.03 -2.83 -8.09
N ALA A 74 4.14 -2.64 -9.41
CA ALA A 74 5.06 -1.66 -9.98
C ALA A 74 4.82 -0.28 -9.35
N GLY A 75 5.88 0.27 -8.77
CA GLY A 75 5.87 1.57 -8.12
C GLY A 75 5.63 1.56 -6.62
N ASP A 76 5.29 0.41 -6.02
CA ASP A 76 5.16 0.29 -4.57
C ASP A 76 6.49 0.56 -3.87
N ILE A 77 6.43 1.31 -2.77
CA ILE A 77 7.59 1.57 -1.91
C ILE A 77 7.55 0.58 -0.75
N TYR A 78 8.64 -0.14 -0.51
CA TYR A 78 8.70 -1.19 0.49
C TYR A 78 9.91 -1.02 1.42
N LEU A 79 9.83 -1.62 2.61
CA LEU A 79 10.94 -1.66 3.56
C LEU A 79 11.99 -2.68 3.09
N LYS A 80 13.21 -2.21 2.81
CA LYS A 80 14.34 -3.02 2.36
C LYS A 80 15.14 -3.58 3.53
N SER A 81 15.43 -2.74 4.52
CA SER A 81 16.20 -3.13 5.70
C SER A 81 16.10 -2.12 6.83
N ILE A 82 16.42 -2.56 8.05
CA ILE A 82 16.64 -1.74 9.23
C ILE A 82 18.04 -2.04 9.76
N ASP A 83 18.86 -1.01 9.97
CA ASP A 83 20.18 -1.19 10.54
C ASP A 83 20.20 -1.15 12.08
N LYS A 84 21.39 -1.35 12.66
CA LYS A 84 21.61 -1.37 14.12
C LYS A 84 21.22 -0.06 14.82
N ASN A 85 21.14 1.04 14.08
CA ASN A 85 20.78 2.36 14.59
C ASN A 85 19.31 2.70 14.31
N HIS A 86 18.49 1.68 14.03
CA HIS A 86 17.07 1.81 13.71
C HIS A 86 16.79 2.66 12.46
N ARG A 87 17.78 2.89 11.59
CA ARG A 87 17.55 3.61 10.32
C ARG A 87 16.87 2.67 9.34
N ARG A 88 15.74 3.11 8.78
CA ARG A 88 14.92 2.34 7.83
C ARG A 88 15.29 2.74 6.41
N TYR A 89 15.59 1.74 5.59
CA TYR A 89 15.91 1.91 4.18
C TYR A 89 14.75 1.37 3.35
N TYR A 90 14.30 2.16 2.38
CA TYR A 90 13.18 1.82 1.52
C TYR A 90 13.64 1.74 0.07
N ASP A 91 12.98 0.90 -0.72
CA ASP A 91 13.20 0.80 -2.16
C ASP A 91 11.86 0.87 -2.90
N LYS A 92 11.92 1.07 -4.21
CA LYS A 92 10.75 1.10 -5.08
C LYS A 92 10.73 -0.16 -5.93
N PHE A 93 9.63 -0.90 -5.89
CA PHE A 93 9.46 -2.07 -6.74
C PHE A 93 9.33 -1.66 -8.20
N ILE A 94 10.19 -2.19 -9.04
CA ILE A 94 10.14 -2.05 -10.49
C ILE A 94 9.74 -3.42 -11.02
N ALA A 95 8.58 -3.51 -11.68
CA ALA A 95 8.21 -4.75 -12.34
C ALA A 95 9.19 -5.02 -13.47
N ASN A 96 9.80 -6.20 -13.51
CA ASN A 96 10.60 -6.61 -14.65
C ASN A 96 9.68 -6.75 -15.86
N ASP A 97 9.93 -5.94 -16.88
CA ASP A 97 9.29 -6.05 -18.18
C ASP A 97 9.86 -7.31 -18.87
N ASN A 98 9.28 -8.48 -18.59
CA ASN A 98 9.57 -9.69 -19.37
C ASN A 98 8.85 -9.58 -20.73
N SER A 99 9.20 -8.55 -21.51
CA SER A 99 9.08 -8.58 -22.97
C SER A 99 10.29 -9.34 -23.50
N GLU A 100 10.32 -10.65 -23.28
CA GLU A 100 11.24 -11.50 -24.04
C GLU A 100 10.76 -11.52 -25.50
N ARG A 101 11.67 -11.00 -26.32
CA ARG A 101 11.85 -11.14 -27.77
C ARG A 101 11.17 -12.35 -28.44
#